data_AF-A0A225VI18-F1
#
_entry.id   AF-A0A225VI18-F1
#
_cell.length_a   1.000
_cell.length_b   1.000
_cell.length_c   1.000
_cell.angle_alpha   90.00
_cell.angle_beta   90.00
_cell.angle_gamma   90.00
#
_symmetry.space_group_name_H-M   'P 1'
#
loop_
_entity.id
_entity.type
_entity.pdbx_description
1 polymer ?
#
loop_
_entity_poly.entity_id
_entity_poly.type
_entity_poly.pdbx_seq_one_letter_code
_entity_poly.pdbx_strand_id
1 'polypeptide(L)'
;MEVSQRGQRDEITRLETEISTITHDAGDGPDGLRAQVLQLRTERNAFERHTILAREDLHQADADRDRLHQEATQAGDEIRDLQEQVRVLERATDDARSESATALASYKRISSHLTQPQLDHEGGSPLGGSTPLAQADRDRAMADLALARAILTQVTSERDRAFKQLTQFTEDRDRALLDRDTALQYRDQTIAERDQVRLDLYTEATRAAQLDDDLGVIRLELKGWEGRMTDL
;
A
#
# COMPACT_ATOMS: atom_id res chain seq x y z
N MET A 1 2.23 -93.90 -15.68
CA MET A 1 3.30 -92.95 -16.07
C MET A 1 2.77 -91.64 -16.64
N GLU A 2 1.57 -91.60 -17.26
CA GLU A 2 1.02 -90.39 -17.90
C GLU A 2 0.48 -89.32 -16.92
N VAL A 3 -0.01 -89.71 -15.74
CA VAL A 3 -0.59 -88.78 -14.75
C VAL A 3 0.44 -87.81 -14.17
N SER A 4 1.70 -88.25 -14.01
CA SER A 4 2.79 -87.42 -13.48
C SER A 4 3.30 -86.40 -14.50
N GLN A 5 3.24 -86.72 -15.80
CA GLN A 5 3.64 -85.81 -16.87
C GLN A 5 2.59 -84.72 -17.11
N ARG A 6 1.31 -85.01 -16.87
CA ARG A 6 0.23 -84.02 -16.98
C ARG A 6 0.29 -82.99 -15.85
N GLY A 7 0.48 -83.44 -14.61
CA GLY A 7 0.69 -82.53 -13.47
C GLY A 7 1.93 -81.65 -13.62
N GLN A 8 3.00 -82.16 -14.22
CA GLN A 8 4.20 -81.36 -14.53
C GLN A 8 3.95 -80.30 -15.60
N ARG A 9 3.14 -80.59 -16.63
CA ARG A 9 2.77 -79.60 -17.65
C ARG A 9 1.85 -78.51 -17.12
N ASP A 10 0.92 -78.87 -16.25
CA ASP A 10 0.00 -77.92 -15.63
C ASP A 10 0.76 -76.98 -14.67
N GLU A 11 1.75 -77.49 -13.93
CA GLU A 11 2.61 -76.67 -13.07
C GLU A 11 3.55 -75.77 -13.87
N ILE A 12 4.11 -76.23 -14.99
CA ILE A 12 4.92 -75.39 -15.89
C ILE A 12 4.08 -74.25 -16.46
N THR A 13 2.86 -74.55 -16.92
CA THR A 13 1.96 -73.52 -17.47
C THR A 13 1.59 -72.48 -16.40
N ARG A 14 1.35 -72.92 -15.17
CA ARG A 14 1.08 -72.03 -14.04
C ARG A 14 2.28 -71.12 -13.74
N LEU A 15 3.48 -71.68 -13.66
CA LEU A 15 4.71 -70.92 -13.42
C LEU A 15 5.00 -69.94 -14.57
N GLU A 16 4.72 -70.29 -15.83
CA GLU A 16 4.87 -69.38 -16.97
C GLU A 16 3.88 -68.20 -16.92
N THR A 17 2.65 -68.43 -16.46
CA THR A 17 1.68 -67.34 -16.23
C THR A 17 2.08 -66.45 -15.07
N GLU A 18 2.60 -67.03 -13.99
CA GLU A 18 3.05 -66.28 -12.81
C GLU A 18 4.30 -65.44 -13.15
N ILE A 19 5.25 -66.00 -13.89
CA ILE A 19 6.42 -65.28 -14.42
C ILE A 19 5.98 -64.17 -15.38
N SER A 20 5.01 -64.42 -16.28
CA SER A 20 4.50 -63.37 -17.18
C SER A 20 3.79 -62.25 -16.43
N THR A 21 3.11 -62.55 -15.33
CA THR A 21 2.43 -61.56 -14.49
C THR A 21 3.43 -60.72 -13.70
N ILE A 22 4.46 -61.36 -13.12
CA ILE A 22 5.56 -60.67 -12.44
C ILE A 22 6.38 -59.82 -13.43
N THR A 23 6.56 -60.29 -14.66
CA THR A 23 7.25 -59.53 -15.73
C THR A 23 6.39 -58.37 -16.24
N HIS A 24 5.07 -58.47 -16.17
CA HIS A 24 4.12 -57.41 -16.52
C HIS A 24 4.03 -56.33 -15.44
N ASP A 25 4.01 -56.72 -14.15
CA ASP A 25 4.02 -55.80 -13.01
C ASP A 25 5.41 -55.14 -12.82
N ALA A 26 6.49 -55.84 -13.15
CA ALA A 26 7.83 -55.26 -13.30
C ALA A 26 8.02 -54.51 -14.65
N GLY A 27 6.98 -54.50 -15.50
CA GLY A 27 6.93 -53.87 -16.82
C GLY A 27 6.89 -52.34 -16.78
N ASP A 28 6.60 -51.74 -15.62
CA ASP A 28 7.08 -50.39 -15.30
C ASP A 28 8.59 -50.48 -15.02
N GLY A 29 9.36 -50.78 -16.06
CA GLY A 29 10.79 -51.04 -15.95
C GLY A 29 11.59 -49.85 -15.39
N PRO A 30 12.93 -49.96 -15.28
CA PRO A 30 13.78 -48.85 -14.81
C PRO A 30 13.56 -47.55 -15.59
N ASP A 31 13.01 -47.61 -16.81
CA ASP A 31 12.64 -46.46 -17.62
C ASP A 31 11.37 -45.74 -17.13
N GLY A 32 10.39 -46.46 -16.57
CA GLY A 32 9.21 -45.88 -15.93
C GLY A 32 9.58 -45.13 -14.64
N LEU A 33 10.44 -45.74 -13.81
CA LEU A 33 11.01 -45.08 -12.64
C LEU A 33 11.90 -43.88 -13.02
N ARG A 34 12.70 -43.98 -14.09
CA ARG A 34 13.49 -42.83 -14.60
C ARG A 34 12.57 -41.70 -15.07
N ALA A 35 11.47 -42.01 -15.75
CA ALA A 35 10.49 -41.01 -16.18
C ALA A 35 9.84 -40.31 -14.99
N GLN A 36 9.42 -41.06 -13.96
CA GLN A 36 8.89 -40.50 -12.71
C GLN A 36 9.91 -39.61 -11.99
N VAL A 37 11.18 -40.03 -11.88
CA VAL A 37 12.25 -39.21 -11.29
C VAL A 37 12.50 -37.94 -12.09
N LEU A 38 12.44 -38.01 -13.43
CA LEU A 38 12.59 -36.84 -14.29
C LEU A 38 11.42 -35.86 -14.12
N GLN A 39 10.20 -36.38 -13.99
CA GLN A 39 8.99 -35.62 -13.71
C GLN A 39 9.08 -34.90 -12.36
N LEU A 40 9.38 -35.63 -11.28
CA LEU A 40 9.56 -35.05 -9.94
C LEU A 40 10.66 -34.00 -9.90
N ARG A 41 11.76 -34.19 -10.63
CA ARG A 41 12.82 -33.16 -10.77
C ARG A 41 12.31 -31.90 -11.47
N THR A 42 11.46 -32.07 -12.49
CA THR A 42 10.88 -30.96 -13.24
C THR A 42 9.90 -30.17 -12.37
N GLU A 43 9.03 -30.87 -11.65
CA GLU A 43 8.08 -30.27 -10.70
C GLU A 43 8.82 -29.55 -9.56
N ARG A 44 9.83 -30.17 -8.94
CA ARG A 44 10.68 -29.52 -7.93
C ARG A 44 11.34 -28.26 -8.46
N ASN A 45 11.90 -28.31 -9.66
CA ASN A 45 12.53 -27.13 -10.29
C ASN A 45 11.51 -26.03 -10.63
N ALA A 46 10.25 -26.38 -10.92
CA ALA A 46 9.18 -25.41 -11.12
C ALA A 46 8.76 -24.77 -9.79
N PHE A 47 8.62 -25.57 -8.73
CA PHE A 47 8.33 -25.12 -7.37
C PHE A 47 9.41 -24.19 -6.82
N GLU A 48 10.69 -24.54 -7.03
CA GLU A 48 11.82 -23.72 -6.58
C GLU A 48 11.82 -22.36 -7.28
N ARG A 49 11.56 -22.34 -8.60
CA ARG A 49 11.37 -21.10 -9.36
C ARG A 49 10.18 -20.28 -8.83
N HIS A 50 9.05 -20.92 -8.57
CA HIS A 50 7.88 -20.25 -7.99
C HIS A 50 8.17 -19.65 -6.61
N THR A 51 8.91 -20.37 -5.76
CA THR A 51 9.28 -19.90 -4.43
C THR A 51 10.24 -18.71 -4.48
N ILE A 52 11.17 -18.68 -5.44
CA ILE A 52 12.06 -17.54 -5.67
C ILE A 52 11.24 -16.33 -6.12
N LEU A 53 10.35 -16.48 -7.12
CA LEU A 53 9.50 -15.40 -7.61
C LEU A 53 8.59 -14.84 -6.50
N ALA A 54 7.91 -15.70 -5.75
CA ALA A 54 7.04 -15.26 -4.65
C ALA A 54 7.81 -14.50 -3.54
N ARG A 55 9.09 -14.81 -3.32
CA ARG A 55 9.94 -14.04 -2.40
C ARG A 55 10.30 -12.68 -2.97
N GLU A 56 10.59 -12.60 -4.27
CA GLU A 56 10.88 -11.35 -4.95
C GLU A 56 9.66 -10.43 -4.97
N ASP A 57 8.48 -10.96 -5.29
CA ASP A 57 7.21 -10.23 -5.23
C ASP A 57 6.91 -9.72 -3.82
N LEU A 58 7.16 -10.53 -2.79
CA LEU A 58 7.00 -10.12 -1.40
C LEU A 58 7.96 -8.99 -1.02
N HIS A 59 9.23 -9.08 -1.43
CA HIS A 59 10.20 -8.01 -1.20
C HIS A 59 9.80 -6.71 -1.89
N GLN A 60 9.29 -6.79 -3.12
CA GLN A 60 8.79 -5.63 -3.86
C GLN A 60 7.57 -5.01 -3.15
N ALA A 61 6.61 -5.83 -2.72
CA ALA A 61 5.44 -5.35 -2.00
C ALA A 61 5.78 -4.71 -0.65
N ASP A 62 6.76 -5.25 0.09
CA ASP A 62 7.26 -4.64 1.33
C ASP A 62 7.96 -3.30 1.07
N ALA A 63 8.75 -3.18 -0.01
CA ALA A 63 9.39 -1.94 -0.40
C ALA A 63 8.36 -0.86 -0.80
N ASP A 64 7.33 -1.25 -1.57
CA ASP A 64 6.24 -0.35 -1.97
C ASP A 64 5.44 0.11 -0.74
N ARG A 65 5.17 -0.79 0.22
CA ARG A 65 4.53 -0.43 1.50
C ARG A 65 5.35 0.62 2.26
N ASP A 66 6.64 0.39 2.42
CA ASP A 66 7.51 1.28 3.21
C ASP A 66 7.62 2.66 2.55
N ARG A 67 7.72 2.69 1.21
CA ARG A 67 7.66 3.94 0.43
C ARG A 67 6.35 4.68 0.65
N LEU A 68 5.20 4.01 0.47
CA LEU A 68 3.89 4.62 0.65
C LEU A 68 3.65 5.10 2.08
N HIS A 69 4.21 4.39 3.07
CA HIS A 69 4.19 4.84 4.46
C HIS A 69 4.95 6.17 4.64
N GLN A 70 6.14 6.28 4.06
CA GLN A 70 6.94 7.51 4.10
C GLN A 70 6.24 8.67 3.40
N GLU A 71 5.65 8.44 2.22
CA GLU A 71 4.86 9.43 1.50
C GLU A 71 3.66 9.92 2.33
N ALA A 72 2.95 9.02 3.02
CA ALA A 72 1.84 9.38 3.89
C ALA A 72 2.27 10.20 5.13
N THR A 73 3.44 9.88 5.71
CA THR A 73 4.01 10.67 6.82
C THR A 73 4.36 12.07 6.35
N GLN A 74 5.06 12.20 5.21
CA GLN A 74 5.44 13.49 4.65
C GLN A 74 4.21 14.36 4.34
N ALA A 75 3.21 13.79 3.66
CA ALA A 75 1.95 14.50 3.39
C ALA A 75 1.25 14.93 4.69
N GLY A 76 1.32 14.11 5.74
CA GLY A 76 0.80 14.45 7.06
C GLY A 76 1.50 15.65 7.72
N ASP A 77 2.82 15.77 7.57
CA ASP A 77 3.58 16.92 8.06
C ASP A 77 3.29 18.18 7.24
N GLU A 78 3.22 18.09 5.90
CA GLU A 78 2.87 19.20 5.02
C GLU A 78 1.45 19.74 5.29
N ILE A 79 0.48 18.85 5.54
CA ILE A 79 -0.87 19.24 5.96
C ILE A 79 -0.83 20.01 7.29
N ARG A 80 -0.02 19.56 8.26
CA ARG A 80 0.10 20.23 9.56
C ARG A 80 0.68 21.65 9.41
N ASP A 81 1.69 21.80 8.58
CA ASP A 81 2.31 23.10 8.31
C ASP A 81 1.36 24.05 7.57
N LEU A 82 0.60 23.53 6.59
CA LEU A 82 -0.43 24.31 5.90
C LEU A 82 -1.58 24.72 6.83
N GLN A 83 -2.00 23.83 7.74
CA GLN A 83 -3.00 24.17 8.76
C GLN A 83 -2.53 25.31 9.68
N GLU A 84 -1.25 25.30 10.08
CA GLU A 84 -0.73 26.40 10.90
C GLU A 84 -0.61 27.71 10.10
N GLN A 85 -0.19 27.64 8.83
CA GLN A 85 -0.21 28.80 7.93
C GLN A 85 -1.61 29.39 7.78
N VAL A 86 -2.63 28.55 7.58
CA VAL A 86 -4.04 28.99 7.51
C VAL A 86 -4.44 29.69 8.80
N ARG A 87 -4.13 29.14 9.98
CA ARG A 87 -4.45 29.77 11.27
C ARG A 87 -3.78 31.13 11.45
N VAL A 88 -2.53 31.27 11.01
CA VAL A 88 -1.82 32.55 11.04
C VAL A 88 -2.50 33.56 10.12
N LEU A 89 -2.86 33.15 8.90
CA LEU A 89 -3.54 34.01 7.92
C LEU A 89 -4.97 34.39 8.34
N GLU A 90 -5.69 33.51 9.03
CA GLU A 90 -6.99 33.80 9.63
C GLU A 90 -6.88 34.91 10.67
N ARG A 91 -5.93 34.80 11.62
CA ARG A 91 -5.67 35.86 12.60
C ARG A 91 -5.30 37.17 11.93
N ALA A 92 -4.39 37.14 10.95
CA ALA A 92 -4.00 38.33 10.20
C ALA A 92 -5.18 38.95 9.41
N THR A 93 -6.11 38.12 8.91
CA THR A 93 -7.33 38.61 8.24
C THR A 93 -8.23 39.35 9.23
N ASP A 94 -8.42 38.81 10.43
CA ASP A 94 -9.24 39.42 11.47
C ASP A 94 -8.61 40.71 12.01
N ASP A 95 -7.28 40.75 12.15
CA ASP A 95 -6.52 41.95 12.52
C ASP A 95 -6.67 43.03 11.43
N ALA A 96 -6.40 42.70 10.17
CA ALA A 96 -6.55 43.63 9.05
C ALA A 96 -7.99 44.13 8.87
N ARG A 97 -8.98 43.28 9.15
CA ARG A 97 -10.40 43.67 9.17
C ARG A 97 -10.68 44.68 10.29
N SER A 98 -10.11 44.45 11.48
CA SER A 98 -10.25 45.35 12.63
C SER A 98 -9.58 46.71 12.39
N GLU A 99 -8.39 46.70 11.78
CA GLU A 99 -7.66 47.92 11.38
C GLU A 99 -8.45 48.71 10.32
N SER A 100 -8.96 48.03 9.28
CA SER A 100 -9.80 48.64 8.25
C SER A 100 -11.07 49.26 8.82
N ALA A 101 -11.73 48.59 9.78
CA ALA A 101 -12.90 49.12 10.48
C ALA A 101 -12.56 50.37 11.32
N THR A 102 -11.41 50.35 12.00
CA THR A 102 -10.92 51.47 12.82
C THR A 102 -10.56 52.67 11.95
N ALA A 103 -9.83 52.45 10.84
CA ALA A 103 -9.49 53.48 9.87
C ALA A 103 -10.75 54.10 9.23
N LEU A 104 -11.76 53.28 8.91
CA LEU A 104 -13.04 53.75 8.37
C LEU A 104 -13.80 54.61 9.39
N ALA A 105 -13.83 54.20 10.66
CA ALA A 105 -14.46 54.97 11.73
C ALA A 105 -13.75 56.32 11.95
N SER A 106 -12.41 56.31 11.93
CA SER A 106 -11.59 57.53 12.01
C SER A 106 -11.89 58.48 10.85
N TYR A 107 -11.86 57.98 9.61
CA TYR A 107 -12.21 58.76 8.42
C TYR A 107 -13.63 59.36 8.52
N LYS A 108 -14.63 58.56 8.92
CA LYS A 108 -16.01 59.05 9.08
C LYS A 108 -16.10 60.16 10.14
N ARG A 109 -15.40 60.01 11.26
CA ARG A 109 -15.34 61.03 12.32
C ARG A 109 -14.74 62.34 11.80
N ILE A 110 -13.55 62.29 11.19
CA ILE A 110 -12.89 63.48 10.63
C ILE A 110 -13.74 64.12 9.53
N SER A 111 -14.31 63.30 8.65
CA SER A 111 -15.21 63.80 7.59
C SER A 111 -16.43 64.51 8.16
N SER A 112 -17.04 63.99 9.23
CA SER A 112 -18.22 64.60 9.84
C SER A 112 -17.92 65.99 10.45
N HIS A 113 -16.77 66.15 11.12
CA HIS A 113 -16.32 67.42 11.68
C HIS A 113 -16.05 68.48 10.60
N LEU A 114 -15.63 68.06 9.40
CA LEU A 114 -15.39 68.96 8.27
C LEU A 114 -16.70 69.48 7.62
N THR A 115 -17.78 68.69 7.69
CA THR A 115 -19.10 69.04 7.10
C THR A 115 -20.02 69.81 8.04
N GLN A 116 -19.67 69.98 9.32
CA GLN A 116 -20.52 70.70 10.27
C GLN A 116 -20.41 72.21 10.02
N PRO A 117 -21.50 72.91 9.64
CA PRO A 117 -21.47 74.37 9.51
C PRO A 117 -21.17 74.96 10.89
N GLN A 118 -20.21 75.89 10.97
CA GLN A 118 -20.08 76.77 12.13
C GLN A 118 -21.40 77.56 12.26
N LEU A 119 -22.31 77.05 13.09
CA LEU A 119 -23.42 77.84 13.59
C LEU A 119 -22.87 78.71 14.73
N ASP A 120 -22.90 80.01 14.44
CA ASP A 120 -22.96 81.15 15.36
C ASP A 120 -21.66 81.59 16.05
N HIS A 121 -20.88 82.47 15.40
CA HIS A 121 -20.58 83.77 16.02
C HIS A 121 -19.99 84.82 15.06
N GLU A 122 -20.66 85.97 15.08
CA GLU A 122 -20.21 87.29 14.66
C GLU A 122 -18.85 87.64 15.32
N GLY A 123 -17.91 88.15 14.52
CA GLY A 123 -16.77 88.92 15.03
C GLY A 123 -15.43 88.17 15.14
N GLY A 124 -14.56 88.43 14.16
CA GLY A 124 -13.09 88.33 14.33
C GLY A 124 -12.46 86.99 13.96
N SER A 125 -11.94 86.91 12.72
CA SER A 125 -11.04 85.84 12.27
C SER A 125 -9.75 85.79 13.12
N PRO A 126 -9.20 84.58 13.34
CA PRO A 126 -8.18 84.08 12.42
C PRO A 126 -8.51 82.66 11.95
N LEU A 127 -9.36 82.54 10.93
CA LEU A 127 -9.85 81.25 10.40
C LEU A 127 -9.04 80.69 9.21
N GLY A 128 -7.82 81.19 8.97
CA GLY A 128 -7.01 80.79 7.81
C GLY A 128 -6.17 79.50 7.97
N GLY A 129 -5.96 79.01 9.19
CA GLY A 129 -5.02 77.91 9.48
C GLY A 129 -5.62 76.54 9.79
N SER A 130 -6.90 76.48 10.17
CA SER A 130 -7.53 75.24 10.68
C SER A 130 -8.08 74.34 9.56
N THR A 131 -8.51 74.93 8.45
CA THR A 131 -9.08 74.22 7.30
C THR A 131 -8.05 73.38 6.53
N PRO A 132 -6.82 73.87 6.25
CA PRO A 132 -5.77 73.07 5.61
C PRO A 132 -5.32 71.87 6.45
N LEU A 133 -5.28 72.04 7.78
CA LEU A 133 -4.83 71.01 8.71
C LEU A 133 -5.87 69.89 8.85
N ALA A 134 -7.16 70.25 8.99
CA ALA A 134 -8.26 69.28 9.03
C ALA A 134 -8.44 68.54 7.68
N GLN A 135 -8.15 69.20 6.56
CA GLN A 135 -8.13 68.55 5.24
C GLN A 135 -6.96 67.56 5.11
N ALA A 136 -5.76 67.92 5.58
CA ALA A 136 -4.62 67.01 5.61
C ALA A 136 -4.87 65.77 6.48
N ASP A 137 -5.52 65.93 7.64
CA ASP A 137 -5.91 64.82 8.52
C ASP A 137 -6.92 63.88 7.83
N ARG A 138 -7.87 64.44 7.07
CA ARG A 138 -8.82 63.65 6.27
C ARG A 138 -8.11 62.84 5.18
N ASP A 139 -7.20 63.47 4.44
CA ASP A 139 -6.47 62.84 3.35
C ASP A 139 -5.55 61.72 3.89
N ARG A 140 -4.94 61.95 5.05
CA ARG A 140 -4.18 60.92 5.78
C ARG A 140 -5.05 59.74 6.20
N ALA A 141 -6.20 59.98 6.82
CA ALA A 141 -7.13 58.92 7.23
C ALA A 141 -7.67 58.12 6.02
N MET A 142 -7.84 58.76 4.87
CA MET A 142 -8.19 58.09 3.61
C MET A 142 -7.06 57.19 3.10
N ALA A 143 -5.81 57.64 3.16
CA ALA A 143 -4.66 56.84 2.79
C ALA A 143 -4.50 55.61 3.70
N ASP A 144 -4.66 55.79 5.02
CA ASP A 144 -4.59 54.70 6.00
C ASP A 144 -5.71 53.67 5.76
N LEU A 145 -6.93 54.12 5.47
CA LEU A 145 -8.05 53.23 5.11
C LEU A 145 -7.77 52.47 3.80
N ALA A 146 -7.21 53.13 2.79
CA ALA A 146 -6.86 52.49 1.54
C ALA A 146 -5.78 51.41 1.73
N LEU A 147 -4.76 51.70 2.54
CA LEU A 147 -3.72 50.74 2.91
C LEU A 147 -4.29 49.54 3.66
N ALA A 148 -5.11 49.77 4.70
CA ALA A 148 -5.72 48.68 5.47
C ALA A 148 -6.61 47.77 4.60
N ARG A 149 -7.33 48.34 3.63
CA ARG A 149 -8.12 47.57 2.65
C ARG A 149 -7.26 46.76 1.69
N ALA A 150 -6.12 47.30 1.27
CA ALA A 150 -5.18 46.59 0.42
C ALA A 150 -4.58 45.38 1.16
N ILE A 151 -4.14 45.58 2.41
CA ILE A 151 -3.63 44.51 3.27
C ILE A 151 -4.69 43.42 3.48
N LEU A 152 -5.93 43.80 3.83
CA LEU A 152 -7.03 42.84 3.99
C LEU A 152 -7.27 42.02 2.72
N THR A 153 -7.24 42.67 1.55
CA THR A 153 -7.42 41.98 0.27
C THR A 153 -6.30 40.98 0.01
N GLN A 154 -5.05 41.37 0.25
CA GLN A 154 -3.89 40.51 0.09
C GLN A 154 -3.95 39.29 1.02
N VAL A 155 -4.12 39.50 2.32
CA VAL A 155 -4.14 38.42 3.32
C VAL A 155 -5.32 37.47 3.07
N THR A 156 -6.47 37.99 2.64
CA THR A 156 -7.62 37.15 2.23
C THR A 156 -7.26 36.26 1.03
N SER A 157 -6.58 36.83 0.02
CA SER A 157 -6.14 36.06 -1.15
C SER A 157 -5.10 34.99 -0.80
N GLU A 158 -4.16 35.30 0.09
CA GLU A 158 -3.15 34.35 0.57
C GLU A 158 -3.81 33.20 1.35
N ARG A 159 -4.75 33.53 2.24
CA ARG A 159 -5.56 32.55 2.99
C ARG A 159 -6.32 31.62 2.04
N ASP A 160 -7.00 32.16 1.04
CA ASP A 160 -7.78 31.37 0.09
C ASP A 160 -6.89 30.44 -0.75
N ARG A 161 -5.66 30.88 -1.08
CA ARG A 161 -4.66 30.04 -1.73
C ARG A 161 -4.19 28.91 -0.80
N ALA A 162 -3.90 29.22 0.46
CA ALA A 162 -3.47 28.22 1.45
C ALA A 162 -4.55 27.15 1.67
N PHE A 163 -5.82 27.53 1.73
CA PHE A 163 -6.94 26.57 1.79
C PHE A 163 -6.99 25.64 0.58
N LYS A 164 -6.85 26.17 -0.65
CA LYS A 164 -6.82 25.34 -1.86
C LYS A 164 -5.67 24.33 -1.83
N GLN A 165 -4.50 24.75 -1.37
CA GLN A 165 -3.34 23.86 -1.21
C GLN A 165 -3.64 22.78 -0.16
N LEU A 166 -4.21 23.14 0.98
CA LEU A 166 -4.56 22.19 2.04
C LEU A 166 -5.57 21.14 1.55
N THR A 167 -6.57 21.55 0.77
CA THR A 167 -7.53 20.62 0.14
C THR A 167 -6.81 19.64 -0.78
N GLN A 168 -5.98 20.15 -1.71
CA GLN A 168 -5.24 19.30 -2.65
C GLN A 168 -4.35 18.28 -1.93
N PHE A 169 -3.57 18.72 -0.94
CA PHE A 169 -2.70 17.83 -0.16
C PHE A 169 -3.47 16.77 0.61
N THR A 170 -4.67 17.10 1.11
CA THR A 170 -5.53 16.12 1.78
C THR A 170 -6.02 15.05 0.80
N GLU A 171 -6.45 15.46 -0.39
CA GLU A 171 -6.87 14.52 -1.44
C GLU A 171 -5.73 13.60 -1.91
N ASP A 172 -4.52 14.16 -2.07
CA ASP A 172 -3.36 13.38 -2.48
C ASP A 172 -2.93 12.39 -1.38
N ARG A 173 -3.01 12.78 -0.11
CA ARG A 173 -2.79 11.85 1.01
C ARG A 173 -3.83 10.71 1.01
N ASP A 174 -5.10 11.03 0.80
CA ASP A 174 -6.16 10.02 0.82
C ASP A 174 -5.99 9.03 -0.35
N ARG A 175 -5.53 9.49 -1.53
CA ARG A 175 -5.16 8.62 -2.64
C ARG A 175 -3.97 7.71 -2.29
N ALA A 176 -2.91 8.25 -1.70
CA ALA A 176 -1.75 7.47 -1.29
C ALA A 176 -2.11 6.39 -0.24
N LEU A 177 -3.05 6.68 0.67
CA LEU A 177 -3.55 5.69 1.63
C LEU A 177 -4.31 4.55 0.94
N LEU A 178 -5.13 4.85 -0.08
CA LEU A 178 -5.81 3.83 -0.87
C LEU A 178 -4.82 2.94 -1.64
N ASP A 179 -3.79 3.53 -2.23
CA ASP A 179 -2.74 2.79 -2.93
C ASP A 179 -1.99 1.85 -1.97
N ARG A 180 -1.69 2.33 -0.75
CA ARG A 180 -1.09 1.51 0.31
C ARG A 180 -1.97 0.34 0.71
N ASP A 181 -3.26 0.59 0.93
CA ASP A 181 -4.19 -0.47 1.34
C ASP A 181 -4.33 -1.53 0.23
N THR A 182 -4.29 -1.11 -1.05
CA THR A 182 -4.25 -2.02 -2.21
C THR A 182 -2.95 -2.85 -2.22
N ALA A 183 -1.79 -2.22 -1.99
CA ALA A 183 -0.51 -2.93 -1.92
C ALA A 183 -0.47 -3.96 -0.77
N LEU A 184 -1.06 -3.63 0.38
CA LEU A 184 -1.20 -4.57 1.50
C LEU A 184 -2.08 -5.78 1.14
N GLN A 185 -3.18 -5.57 0.41
CA GLN A 185 -4.02 -6.67 -0.07
C GLN A 185 -3.24 -7.62 -1.00
N TYR A 186 -2.47 -7.09 -1.94
CA TYR A 186 -1.62 -7.90 -2.81
C TYR A 186 -0.61 -8.72 -2.00
N ARG A 187 0.06 -8.10 -1.03
CA ARG A 187 1.01 -8.78 -0.14
C ARG A 187 0.34 -9.94 0.62
N ASP A 188 -0.84 -9.70 1.18
CA ASP A 188 -1.56 -10.72 1.95
C ASP A 188 -2.00 -11.88 1.05
N GLN A 189 -2.38 -11.60 -0.21
CA GLN A 189 -2.65 -12.63 -1.21
C GLN A 189 -1.40 -13.46 -1.53
N THR A 190 -0.26 -12.83 -1.80
CA THR A 190 1.00 -13.54 -2.06
C THR A 190 1.43 -14.41 -0.88
N ILE A 191 1.22 -13.95 0.36
CA ILE A 191 1.48 -14.73 1.57
C ILE A 191 0.57 -15.97 1.63
N ALA A 192 -0.73 -15.80 1.35
CA ALA A 192 -1.67 -16.92 1.33
C ALA A 192 -1.31 -17.97 0.26
N GLU A 193 -0.92 -17.53 -0.94
CA GLU A 193 -0.47 -18.40 -2.02
C GLU A 193 0.79 -19.18 -1.62
N ARG A 194 1.78 -18.50 -1.02
CA ARG A 194 3.00 -19.14 -0.48
C ARG A 194 2.67 -20.18 0.59
N ASP A 195 1.76 -19.87 1.50
CA ASP A 195 1.42 -20.75 2.61
C ASP A 195 0.64 -21.98 2.12
N GLN A 196 -0.20 -21.83 1.10
CA GLN A 196 -0.84 -22.95 0.41
C GLN A 196 0.19 -23.87 -0.26
N VAL A 197 1.11 -23.29 -1.04
CA VAL A 197 2.21 -24.01 -1.70
C VAL A 197 3.06 -24.79 -0.69
N ARG A 198 3.28 -24.21 0.49
CA ARG A 198 4.00 -24.89 1.59
C ARG A 198 3.20 -26.05 2.19
N LEU A 199 1.88 -25.90 2.32
CA LEU A 199 1.00 -26.98 2.79
C LEU A 199 1.02 -28.16 1.81
N ASP A 200 0.87 -27.89 0.52
CA ASP A 200 0.90 -28.90 -0.54
C ASP A 200 2.24 -29.67 -0.51
N LEU A 201 3.37 -28.97 -0.29
CA LEU A 201 4.68 -29.58 -0.13
C LEU A 201 4.73 -30.55 1.07
N TYR A 202 4.17 -30.16 2.22
CA TYR A 202 4.13 -31.06 3.38
C TYR A 202 3.28 -32.30 3.12
N THR A 203 2.15 -32.14 2.43
CA THR A 203 1.28 -33.26 2.04
C THR A 203 2.02 -34.22 1.11
N GLU A 204 2.70 -33.71 0.08
CA GLU A 204 3.44 -34.53 -0.87
C GLU A 204 4.65 -35.21 -0.23
N ALA A 205 5.38 -34.52 0.64
CA ALA A 205 6.49 -35.11 1.40
C ALA A 205 6.02 -36.26 2.30
N THR A 206 4.84 -36.13 2.93
CA THR A 206 4.24 -37.19 3.74
C THR A 206 3.87 -38.39 2.88
N ARG A 207 3.28 -38.16 1.70
CA ARG A 207 2.94 -39.22 0.75
C ARG A 207 4.18 -39.96 0.25
N ALA A 208 5.26 -39.23 -0.06
CA ALA A 208 6.51 -39.81 -0.50
C ALA A 208 7.17 -40.67 0.60
N ALA A 209 7.14 -40.23 1.86
CA ALA A 209 7.66 -41.02 2.98
C ALA A 209 6.89 -42.34 3.14
N GLN A 210 5.56 -42.30 3.01
CA GLN A 210 4.73 -43.50 3.12
C GLN A 210 4.99 -44.50 2.00
N LEU A 211 5.20 -44.02 0.76
CA LEU A 211 5.62 -44.88 -0.35
C LEU A 211 7.00 -45.52 -0.12
N ASP A 212 7.95 -44.80 0.49
CA ASP A 212 9.27 -45.34 0.81
C ASP A 212 9.19 -46.46 1.87
N ASP A 213 8.34 -46.28 2.89
CA ASP A 213 8.04 -47.31 3.89
C ASP A 213 7.43 -48.56 3.24
N ASP A 214 6.41 -48.39 2.39
CA ASP A 214 5.75 -49.48 1.65
C ASP A 214 6.74 -50.25 0.76
N LEU A 215 7.60 -49.53 0.02
CA LEU A 215 8.67 -50.12 -0.78
C LEU A 215 9.71 -50.86 0.09
N GLY A 216 9.99 -50.36 1.29
CA GLY A 216 10.84 -51.02 2.28
C GLY A 216 10.29 -52.38 2.71
N VAL A 217 8.98 -52.46 2.97
CA VAL A 217 8.29 -53.71 3.30
C VAL A 217 8.39 -54.71 2.14
N ILE A 218 8.07 -54.28 0.92
CA ILE A 218 8.16 -55.14 -0.27
C ILE A 218 9.59 -55.67 -0.46
N ARG A 219 10.61 -54.82 -0.25
CA ARG A 219 12.03 -55.23 -0.37
C ARG A 219 12.43 -56.27 0.67
N LEU A 220 11.91 -56.18 1.89
CA LEU A 220 12.14 -57.16 2.95
C LEU A 220 11.47 -58.49 2.63
N GLU A 221 10.23 -58.45 2.14
CA GLU A 221 9.52 -59.66 1.71
C GLU A 221 10.27 -60.36 0.59
N LEU A 222 10.70 -59.62 -0.44
CA LEU A 222 11.41 -60.18 -1.58
C LEU A 222 12.73 -60.87 -1.17
N LYS A 223 13.51 -60.25 -0.28
CA LYS A 223 14.70 -60.89 0.31
C LYS A 223 14.37 -62.15 1.10
N GLY A 224 13.25 -62.17 1.82
CA GLY A 224 12.78 -63.35 2.54
C GLY A 224 12.37 -64.48 1.59
N TRP A 225 11.81 -64.17 0.43
CA TRP A 225 11.53 -65.13 -0.63
C TRP A 225 12.81 -65.67 -1.29
N GLU A 226 13.76 -64.80 -1.62
CA GLU A 226 15.07 -65.21 -2.18
C GLU A 226 15.82 -66.16 -1.24
N GLY A 227 15.89 -65.84 0.07
CA GLY A 227 16.52 -66.71 1.07
C GLY A 227 15.89 -68.10 1.16
N ARG A 228 14.56 -68.18 1.07
CA ARG A 228 13.82 -69.46 1.06
C ARG A 228 14.04 -70.27 -0.22
N MET A 229 14.29 -69.63 -1.35
CA MET A 229 14.63 -70.33 -2.60
C MET A 229 16.07 -70.82 -2.63
N THR A 230 17.01 -70.15 -1.97
CA THR A 230 18.41 -70.60 -1.88
C THR A 230 18.64 -71.77 -0.92
N ASP A 231 17.70 -72.02 0.00
CA ASP A 231 17.74 -73.12 0.97
C ASP A 231 17.05 -74.41 0.48
N LEU A 232 16.48 -74.40 -0.74
CA LEU A 232 15.87 -75.56 -1.43
C LEU A 232 16.83 -76.14 -2.48
#